data_AF-A0AAU7W2E9-F1
#
_entry.id   AF-A0AAU7W2E9-F1
#
_cell.length_a   1.000
_cell.length_b   1.000
_cell.length_c   1.000
_cell.angle_alpha   90.00
_cell.angle_beta   90.00
_cell.angle_gamma   90.00
#
_symmetry.space_group_name_H-M   'P 1'
#
loop_
_entity.id
_entity.type
_entity.pdbx_description
1 polymer ?
#
loop_
_entity_poly.entity_id
_entity_poly.type
_entity_poly.pdbx_seq_one_letter_code
_entity_poly.pdbx_strand_id
1 'polypeptide(L)'
;MSDFGTPVHTWLGAQKRRSDLLQVTMSLGFDLDGALEAGQWELAWYTRQTLLEFSLRLFLQERGAELDELTECAGAFETLNPALADEVWGLLLEDMPSNQSAVQDRIDAALRFIGGRLRLPDDRPTMIAAWADSVKLLRDVASSIGLANQDDWYLSANDSDDWYQEIRKLLDTQYGFAASSGSYARTLGIQNNDKG
;
A
#
# COMPACT_ATOMS: atom_id res chain seq x y z
N MET A 1 15.42 -3.98 -13.51
CA MET A 1 16.25 -5.20 -13.61
C MET A 1 15.75 -6.13 -12.53
N SER A 2 15.00 -7.18 -12.87
CA SER A 2 14.64 -8.23 -11.93
C SER A 2 15.89 -9.02 -11.59
N ASP A 3 16.24 -9.03 -10.31
CA ASP A 3 17.37 -9.77 -9.79
C ASP A 3 17.00 -11.26 -9.80
N PHE A 4 17.41 -11.99 -10.85
CA PHE A 4 17.19 -13.44 -10.99
C PHE A 4 17.98 -14.27 -9.94
N GLY A 5 18.57 -13.62 -8.93
CA GLY A 5 19.39 -14.23 -7.88
C GLY A 5 18.79 -14.22 -6.48
N THR A 6 17.69 -13.52 -6.21
CA THR A 6 17.13 -13.46 -4.84
C THR A 6 16.48 -14.79 -4.47
N PRO A 7 16.89 -15.44 -3.36
CA PRO A 7 16.26 -16.68 -2.91
C PRO A 7 14.75 -16.49 -2.71
N VAL A 8 13.94 -17.47 -3.12
CA VAL A 8 12.46 -17.37 -3.07
C VAL A 8 11.94 -17.04 -1.68
N HIS A 9 12.58 -17.55 -0.62
CA HIS A 9 12.22 -17.23 0.77
C HIS A 9 12.50 -15.76 1.12
N THR A 10 13.63 -15.21 0.66
CA THR A 10 13.97 -13.79 0.86
C THR A 10 12.97 -12.91 0.12
N TRP A 11 12.64 -13.27 -1.13
CA TRP A 11 11.61 -12.56 -1.90
C TRP A 11 10.24 -12.63 -1.21
N LEU A 12 9.81 -13.81 -0.73
CA LEU A 12 8.56 -13.97 0.00
C LEU A 12 8.53 -13.14 1.28
N GLY A 13 9.64 -13.09 2.03
CA GLY A 13 9.75 -12.24 3.21
C GLY A 13 9.56 -10.75 2.88
N ALA A 14 10.20 -10.27 1.81
CA ALA A 14 10.04 -8.89 1.34
C ALA A 14 8.60 -8.62 0.87
N GLN A 15 8.01 -9.52 0.09
CA GLN A 15 6.62 -9.37 -0.37
C GLN A 15 5.62 -9.42 0.79
N LYS A 16 5.87 -10.25 1.82
CA LYS A 16 5.05 -10.28 3.03
C LYS A 16 5.08 -8.93 3.74
N ARG A 17 6.28 -8.37 4.00
CA ARG A 17 6.42 -7.02 4.58
C ARG A 17 5.66 -5.97 3.78
N ARG A 18 5.76 -6.03 2.45
CA ARG A 18 5.01 -5.13 1.55
C ARG A 18 3.50 -5.29 1.73
N SER A 19 3.01 -6.53 1.80
CA SER A 19 1.61 -6.84 2.01
C SER A 19 1.11 -6.34 3.38
N ASP A 20 1.94 -6.45 4.41
CA ASP A 20 1.64 -5.94 5.75
C ASP A 20 1.53 -4.40 5.73
N LEU A 21 2.42 -3.69 5.03
CA LEU A 21 2.31 -2.23 4.84
C LEU A 21 1.05 -1.83 4.05
N LEU A 22 0.69 -2.59 3.01
CA LEU A 22 -0.54 -2.37 2.24
C LEU A 22 -1.79 -2.57 3.12
N GLN A 23 -1.77 -3.58 4.00
CA GLN A 23 -2.86 -3.79 4.96
C GLN A 23 -3.00 -2.61 5.91
N VAL A 24 -1.89 -2.14 6.49
CA VAL A 24 -1.91 -0.97 7.38
C VAL A 24 -2.40 0.28 6.65
N THR A 25 -1.90 0.54 5.44
CA THR A 25 -2.33 1.67 4.60
C THR A 25 -3.83 1.62 4.33
N MET A 26 -4.36 0.44 3.98
CA MET A 26 -5.80 0.22 3.80
C MET A 26 -6.59 0.51 5.09
N SER A 27 -6.15 -0.04 6.23
CA SER A 27 -6.81 0.21 7.52
C SER A 27 -6.83 1.70 7.88
N LEU A 28 -5.71 2.40 7.67
CA LEU A 28 -5.63 3.85 7.91
C LEU A 28 -6.54 4.64 6.96
N GLY A 29 -6.73 4.19 5.71
CA GLY A 29 -7.72 4.77 4.81
C GLY A 29 -9.15 4.67 5.38
N PHE A 30 -9.53 3.51 5.92
CA PHE A 30 -10.81 3.34 6.61
C PHE A 30 -10.95 4.23 7.85
N ASP A 31 -9.91 4.29 8.69
CA ASP A 31 -9.90 5.11 9.90
C ASP A 31 -9.99 6.60 9.55
N LEU A 32 -9.34 7.03 8.47
CA LEU A 32 -9.36 8.42 8.00
C LEU A 32 -10.78 8.80 7.55
N ASP A 33 -11.38 8.00 6.68
CA ASP A 33 -12.75 8.25 6.23
C ASP A 33 -13.73 8.27 7.40
N GLY A 34 -13.63 7.32 8.33
CA GLY A 34 -14.47 7.27 9.52
C GLY A 34 -14.29 8.49 10.43
N ALA A 35 -13.05 8.96 10.61
CA ALA A 35 -12.76 10.18 11.37
C ALA A 35 -13.34 11.43 10.69
N LEU A 36 -13.26 11.53 9.37
CA LEU A 36 -13.84 12.62 8.58
C LEU A 36 -15.37 12.62 8.66
N GLU A 37 -16.00 11.47 8.46
CA GLU A 37 -17.46 11.30 8.56
C GLU A 37 -17.98 11.66 9.97
N ALA A 38 -17.20 11.34 11.01
CA ALA A 38 -17.53 11.67 12.40
C ALA A 38 -17.18 13.11 12.81
N GLY A 39 -16.55 13.91 11.93
CA GLY A 39 -16.09 15.26 12.23
C GLY A 39 -14.98 15.32 13.31
N GLN A 40 -14.20 14.23 13.46
CA GLN A 40 -13.11 14.13 14.42
C GLN A 40 -11.80 14.61 13.80
N TRP A 41 -11.66 15.93 13.62
CA TRP A 41 -10.58 16.55 12.84
C TRP A 41 -9.17 16.28 13.37
N GLU A 42 -8.99 16.20 14.69
CA GLU A 42 -7.70 15.85 15.29
C GLU A 42 -7.30 14.41 14.98
N LEU A 43 -8.28 13.48 15.03
CA LEU A 43 -8.05 12.09 14.66
C LEU A 43 -7.78 11.98 13.16
N ALA A 44 -8.57 12.65 12.31
CA ALA A 44 -8.33 12.66 10.87
C ALA A 44 -6.94 13.23 10.52
N TRP A 45 -6.48 14.27 11.23
CA TRP A 45 -5.14 14.81 11.06
C TRP A 45 -4.04 13.81 11.46
N TYR A 46 -4.19 13.16 12.62
CA TYR A 46 -3.28 12.12 13.07
C TYR A 46 -3.24 10.93 12.09
N THR A 47 -4.41 10.47 11.64
CA THR A 47 -4.50 9.37 10.68
C THR A 47 -3.89 9.76 9.33
N ARG A 48 -4.06 11.02 8.87
CA ARG A 48 -3.37 11.54 7.67
C ARG A 48 -1.87 11.47 7.82
N GLN A 49 -1.31 11.88 8.96
CA GLN A 49 0.14 11.81 9.19
C GLN A 49 0.62 10.36 9.15
N THR A 50 -0.07 9.48 9.86
CA THR A 50 0.26 8.05 9.91
C THR A 50 0.14 7.40 8.52
N LEU A 51 -0.90 7.72 7.75
CA LEU A 51 -1.09 7.20 6.39
C LEU A 51 0.03 7.66 5.45
N LEU A 52 0.44 8.93 5.54
CA LEU A 52 1.57 9.44 4.78
C LEU A 52 2.86 8.69 5.13
N GLU A 53 3.15 8.51 6.42
CA GLU A 53 4.32 7.76 6.90
C GLU A 53 4.39 6.33 6.35
N PHE A 54 3.30 5.57 6.43
CA PHE A 54 3.24 4.21 5.92
C PHE A 54 3.32 4.15 4.37
N SER A 55 2.73 5.14 3.69
CA SER A 55 2.85 5.27 2.24
C SER A 55 4.30 5.54 1.81
N LEU A 56 5.03 6.38 2.54
CA LEU A 56 6.44 6.65 2.29
C LEU A 56 7.30 5.38 2.47
N ARG A 57 7.05 4.60 3.53
CA ARG A 57 7.71 3.31 3.74
C ARG A 57 7.44 2.35 2.59
N LEU A 58 6.18 2.23 2.17
CA LEU A 58 5.79 1.39 1.04
C LEU A 58 6.51 1.81 -0.25
N PHE A 59 6.55 3.11 -0.55
CA PHE A 59 7.25 3.66 -1.72
C PHE A 59 8.75 3.35 -1.74
N LEU A 60 9.40 3.45 -0.58
CA LEU A 60 10.83 3.17 -0.42
C LEU A 60 11.11 1.67 -0.53
N GLN A 61 10.24 0.84 0.05
CA GLN A 61 10.33 -0.62 -0.08
C GLN A 61 10.18 -1.08 -1.53
N GLU A 62 9.27 -0.48 -2.30
CA GLU A 62 9.14 -0.77 -3.74
C GLU A 62 10.39 -0.36 -4.56
N ARG A 63 11.29 0.43 -3.97
CA ARG A 63 12.60 0.80 -4.52
C ARG A 63 13.78 0.03 -3.91
N GLY A 64 13.50 -0.97 -3.08
CA GLY A 64 14.51 -1.84 -2.48
C GLY A 64 15.15 -1.29 -1.21
N ALA A 65 14.58 -0.25 -0.59
CA ALA A 65 15.00 0.21 0.72
C ALA A 65 14.15 -0.47 1.81
N GLU A 66 14.78 -1.30 2.64
CA GLU A 66 14.16 -1.87 3.84
C GLU A 66 14.51 -0.98 5.02
N LEU A 67 13.52 -0.27 5.56
CA LEU A 67 13.71 0.69 6.65
C LEU A 67 12.73 0.35 7.76
N ASP A 68 13.24 0.25 8.98
CA ASP A 68 12.45 -0.12 10.15
C ASP A 68 11.88 1.14 10.84
N GLU A 69 12.58 2.28 10.73
CA GLU A 69 12.23 3.53 11.39
C GLU A 69 11.92 4.70 10.43
N LEU A 70 11.15 5.67 10.94
CA LEU A 70 10.73 6.84 10.14
C LEU A 70 11.87 7.82 9.85
N THR A 71 12.77 7.97 10.82
CA THR A 71 13.98 8.80 10.71
C THR A 71 14.90 8.29 9.59
N GLU A 72 14.91 6.98 9.36
CA GLU A 72 15.64 6.36 8.26
C GLU A 72 14.97 6.65 6.91
N CYS A 73 13.62 6.75 6.88
CA CYS A 73 12.86 7.05 5.66
C CYS A 73 13.26 8.40 5.06
N ALA A 74 13.44 9.43 5.90
CA ALA A 74 13.80 10.75 5.39
C ALA A 74 15.20 10.80 4.76
N GLY A 75 16.21 10.22 5.42
CA GLY A 75 17.56 10.11 4.84
C GLY A 75 17.60 9.24 3.58
N ALA A 76 16.76 8.21 3.53
CA ALA A 76 16.59 7.38 2.34
C ALA A 76 15.94 8.16 1.18
N PHE A 77 14.98 9.05 1.43
CA PHE A 77 14.39 9.91 0.40
C PHE A 77 15.42 10.87 -0.20
N GLU A 78 16.25 11.50 0.63
CA GLU A 78 17.33 12.38 0.15
C GLU A 78 18.31 11.64 -0.78
N THR A 79 18.50 10.34 -0.57
CA THR A 79 19.40 9.51 -1.38
C THR A 79 18.73 8.93 -2.62
N LEU A 80 17.52 8.38 -2.47
CA LEU A 80 16.82 7.61 -3.51
C LEU A 80 15.95 8.47 -4.41
N ASN A 81 15.44 9.59 -3.90
CA ASN A 81 14.66 10.53 -4.68
C ASN A 81 14.75 11.97 -4.12
N PRO A 82 15.92 12.64 -4.31
CA PRO A 82 16.16 13.98 -3.75
C PRO A 82 15.12 15.00 -4.19
N ALA A 83 14.55 14.85 -5.40
CA ALA A 83 13.53 15.74 -5.92
C ALA A 83 12.21 15.71 -5.14
N LEU A 84 11.94 14.65 -4.38
CA LEU A 84 10.74 14.54 -3.54
C LEU A 84 11.02 14.81 -2.06
N ALA A 85 12.28 14.84 -1.62
CA ALA A 85 12.62 14.93 -0.20
C ALA A 85 12.04 16.19 0.47
N ASP A 86 12.14 17.35 -0.18
CA ASP A 86 11.59 18.61 0.33
C ASP A 86 10.06 18.59 0.42
N GLU A 87 9.38 17.99 -0.57
CA GLU A 87 7.91 17.84 -0.56
C GLU A 87 7.47 16.93 0.60
N VAL A 88 8.18 15.82 0.82
CA VAL A 88 7.93 14.87 1.92
C VAL A 88 8.11 15.53 3.28
N TRP A 89 9.23 16.24 3.48
CA TRP A 89 9.49 16.96 4.72
C TRP A 89 8.45 18.04 4.99
N GLY A 90 8.08 18.80 3.95
CA GLY A 90 7.05 19.83 4.06
C GLY A 90 5.70 19.26 4.50
N LEU A 91 5.33 18.07 4.04
CA LEU A 91 4.09 17.42 4.44
C LEU A 91 4.15 16.81 5.84
N LEU A 92 5.28 16.21 6.24
CA LEU A 92 5.44 15.58 7.56
C LEU A 92 5.50 16.61 8.69
N LEU A 93 6.19 17.73 8.46
CA LEU A 93 6.38 18.80 9.45
C LEU A 93 5.23 19.81 9.47
N GLU A 94 4.18 19.60 8.68
CA GLU A 94 3.03 20.49 8.63
C GLU A 94 2.29 20.46 9.97
N ASP A 95 2.03 21.65 10.53
CA ASP A 95 1.17 21.80 11.72
C ASP A 95 -0.30 21.68 11.33
N MET A 96 -1.11 21.14 12.26
CA MET A 96 -2.56 21.07 12.06
C MET A 96 -3.15 22.48 11.91
N PRO A 97 -3.88 22.77 10.83
CA PRO A 97 -4.58 24.04 10.68
C PRO A 97 -5.64 24.25 11.78
N SER A 98 -5.85 25.50 12.20
CA SER A 98 -6.85 25.84 13.23
C SER A 98 -8.30 25.82 12.75
N ASN A 99 -8.54 25.67 11.45
CA ASN A 99 -9.88 25.63 10.86
C ASN A 99 -10.11 24.33 10.09
N GLN A 100 -11.32 23.80 10.17
CA GLN A 100 -11.68 22.47 9.66
C GLN A 100 -11.57 22.36 8.13
N SER A 101 -11.96 23.42 7.40
CA SER A 101 -11.84 23.44 5.93
C SER A 101 -10.39 23.29 5.48
N ALA A 102 -9.47 23.99 6.15
CA ALA A 102 -8.05 23.88 5.86
C ALA A 102 -7.50 22.51 6.26
N VAL A 103 -7.97 21.91 7.36
CA VAL A 103 -7.62 20.52 7.70
C VAL A 103 -8.00 19.58 6.55
N GLN A 104 -9.23 19.66 6.04
CA GLN A 104 -9.67 18.86 4.90
C GLN A 104 -8.80 19.11 3.66
N ASP A 105 -8.55 20.37 3.30
CA ASP A 105 -7.73 20.71 2.13
C ASP A 105 -6.32 20.10 2.20
N ARG A 106 -5.73 20.06 3.41
CA ARG A 106 -4.42 19.46 3.66
C ARG A 106 -4.45 17.94 3.67
N ILE A 107 -5.53 17.33 4.12
CA ILE A 107 -5.75 15.87 3.98
C ILE A 107 -5.83 15.50 2.51
N ASP A 108 -6.65 16.19 1.73
CA ASP A 108 -6.80 15.95 0.29
C ASP A 108 -5.47 16.18 -0.45
N ALA A 109 -4.68 17.17 -0.03
CA ALA A 109 -3.35 17.41 -0.60
C ALA A 109 -2.39 16.24 -0.33
N ALA A 110 -2.41 15.66 0.87
CA ALA A 110 -1.60 14.49 1.20
C ALA A 110 -2.04 13.25 0.39
N LEU A 111 -3.35 13.01 0.25
CA LEU A 111 -3.86 11.92 -0.58
C LEU A 111 -3.44 12.10 -2.05
N ARG A 112 -3.60 13.31 -2.62
CA ARG A 112 -3.13 13.61 -3.98
C ARG A 112 -1.62 13.43 -4.13
N PHE A 113 -0.83 13.73 -3.10
CA PHE A 113 0.61 13.48 -3.11
C PHE A 113 0.90 11.97 -3.16
N ILE A 114 0.23 11.17 -2.33
CA ILE A 114 0.35 9.71 -2.32
C ILE A 114 -0.02 9.12 -3.69
N GLY A 115 -1.18 9.48 -4.24
CA GLY A 115 -1.64 8.95 -5.53
C GLY A 115 -0.89 9.47 -6.73
N GLY A 116 -0.59 10.76 -6.76
CA GLY A 116 0.01 11.42 -7.91
C GLY A 116 1.54 11.32 -7.94
N ARG A 117 2.20 11.66 -6.83
CA ARG A 117 3.67 11.75 -6.75
C ARG A 117 4.29 10.41 -6.39
N LEU A 118 3.76 9.73 -5.38
CA LEU A 118 4.27 8.40 -4.98
C LEU A 118 3.75 7.29 -5.91
N ARG A 119 2.63 7.52 -6.60
CA ARG A 119 1.92 6.52 -7.40
C ARG A 119 1.55 5.30 -6.57
N LEU A 120 1.05 5.54 -5.37
CA LEU A 120 0.53 4.54 -4.46
C LEU A 120 -1.00 4.66 -4.35
N PRO A 121 -1.69 3.64 -3.82
CA PRO A 121 -3.13 3.75 -3.57
C PRO A 121 -3.45 4.92 -2.62
N ASP A 122 -4.36 5.80 -3.04
CA ASP A 122 -4.72 7.04 -2.34
C ASP A 122 -6.23 7.15 -2.05
N ASP A 123 -7.01 6.16 -2.47
CA ASP A 123 -8.42 6.02 -2.12
C ASP A 123 -8.72 4.61 -1.59
N ARG A 124 -9.85 4.49 -0.88
CA ARG A 124 -10.26 3.23 -0.26
C ARG A 124 -10.36 2.07 -1.27
N PRO A 125 -11.05 2.19 -2.42
CA PRO A 125 -11.13 1.11 -3.41
C PRO A 125 -9.77 0.62 -3.90
N THR A 126 -8.86 1.54 -4.22
CA THR A 126 -7.52 1.22 -4.71
C THR A 126 -6.66 0.60 -3.62
N MET A 127 -6.76 1.04 -2.37
CA MET A 127 -6.05 0.44 -1.23
C MET A 127 -6.48 -1.00 -1.00
N ILE A 128 -7.80 -1.27 -0.98
CA ILE A 128 -8.35 -2.62 -0.83
C ILE A 128 -7.88 -3.51 -1.99
N ALA A 129 -7.97 -3.00 -3.23
CA ALA A 129 -7.54 -3.73 -4.41
C ALA A 129 -6.06 -4.11 -4.35
N ALA A 130 -5.19 -3.15 -4.00
CA ALA A 130 -3.74 -3.37 -3.93
C ALA A 130 -3.36 -4.37 -2.83
N TRP A 131 -3.99 -4.29 -1.66
CA TRP A 131 -3.81 -5.28 -0.60
C TRP A 131 -4.29 -6.67 -1.04
N ALA A 132 -5.48 -6.78 -1.61
CA ALA A 132 -6.03 -8.06 -2.06
C ALA A 132 -5.16 -8.73 -3.14
N ASP A 133 -4.63 -7.94 -4.09
CA ASP A 133 -3.67 -8.41 -5.09
C ASP A 133 -2.37 -8.93 -4.47
N SER A 134 -1.84 -8.20 -3.48
CA SER A 134 -0.62 -8.59 -2.78
C SER A 134 -0.79 -9.91 -2.04
N VAL A 135 -1.92 -10.07 -1.32
CA VAL A 135 -2.27 -11.31 -0.62
C VAL A 135 -2.43 -12.46 -1.62
N LYS A 136 -3.14 -12.27 -2.73
CA LYS A 136 -3.29 -13.31 -3.75
C LYS A 136 -1.95 -13.74 -4.34
N LEU A 137 -1.10 -12.80 -4.74
CA LEU A 137 0.22 -13.10 -5.31
C LEU A 137 1.07 -13.93 -4.36
N LEU A 138 1.16 -13.49 -3.10
CA LEU A 138 1.91 -14.22 -2.09
C LEU A 138 1.37 -15.66 -1.96
N ARG A 139 0.05 -15.85 -2.05
CA ARG A 139 -0.58 -17.17 -1.82
C ARG A 139 -0.27 -18.10 -2.97
N ASP A 140 -0.44 -17.58 -4.19
CA ASP A 140 -0.15 -18.30 -5.42
C ASP A 140 1.31 -18.79 -5.43
N VAL A 141 2.27 -17.91 -5.09
CA VAL A 141 3.70 -18.28 -5.09
C VAL A 141 4.03 -19.29 -4.00
N ALA A 142 3.62 -19.05 -2.75
CA ALA A 142 3.95 -19.97 -1.67
C ALA A 142 3.25 -21.34 -1.79
N SER A 143 2.06 -21.38 -2.38
CA SER A 143 1.39 -22.64 -2.74
C SER A 143 2.17 -23.40 -3.80
N SER A 144 2.69 -22.70 -4.82
CA SER A 144 3.49 -23.31 -5.89
C SER A 144 4.78 -23.97 -5.39
N ILE A 145 5.32 -23.53 -4.25
CA ILE A 145 6.53 -24.08 -3.64
C ILE A 145 6.27 -24.95 -2.40
N GLY A 146 5.00 -25.26 -2.10
CA GLY A 146 4.62 -26.16 -1.02
C GLY A 146 4.77 -25.61 0.41
N LEU A 147 5.03 -24.30 0.57
CA LEU A 147 5.04 -23.64 1.88
C LEU A 147 3.64 -23.42 2.44
N ALA A 148 2.61 -23.58 1.61
CA ALA A 148 1.25 -23.24 2.00
C ALA A 148 0.65 -24.05 3.17
N ASN A 149 1.27 -25.17 3.49
CA ASN A 149 0.76 -26.16 4.43
C ASN A 149 1.46 -26.12 5.81
N GLN A 150 2.34 -25.16 6.08
CA GLN A 150 3.09 -25.06 7.33
C GLN A 150 2.88 -23.68 7.99
N ASP A 151 2.42 -23.68 9.24
CA ASP A 151 2.31 -22.55 10.18
C ASP A 151 1.82 -21.19 9.63
N ASP A 152 0.55 -20.86 9.90
CA ASP A 152 0.00 -19.50 10.07
C ASP A 152 0.36 -18.40 9.04
N TRP A 153 0.85 -18.76 7.86
CA TRP A 153 1.74 -17.84 7.17
C TRP A 153 1.06 -16.60 6.58
N TYR A 154 -0.23 -16.61 6.15
CA TYR A 154 -1.17 -15.44 6.22
C TYR A 154 -2.58 -15.75 5.61
N LEU A 155 -3.33 -16.65 6.28
CA LEU A 155 -4.71 -17.11 6.01
C LEU A 155 -4.80 -18.38 5.14
N SER A 156 -5.31 -19.44 5.75
CA SER A 156 -5.36 -20.83 5.27
C SER A 156 -5.81 -21.00 3.82
N ALA A 157 -5.15 -21.93 3.12
CA ALA A 157 -5.31 -22.18 1.68
C ALA A 157 -6.70 -22.69 1.24
N ASN A 158 -7.62 -22.98 2.18
CA ASN A 158 -8.84 -23.72 1.87
C ASN A 158 -9.92 -22.90 1.14
N ASP A 159 -9.86 -21.56 1.12
CA ASP A 159 -10.88 -20.69 0.48
C ASP A 159 -10.26 -19.56 -0.40
N SER A 160 -9.08 -19.80 -1.00
CA SER A 160 -8.24 -18.69 -1.51
C SER A 160 -8.80 -17.91 -2.71
N ASP A 161 -9.47 -18.57 -3.66
CA ASP A 161 -10.04 -17.90 -4.82
C ASP A 161 -11.41 -17.28 -4.52
N ASP A 162 -12.24 -17.94 -3.69
CA ASP A 162 -13.58 -17.45 -3.35
C ASP A 162 -13.53 -16.09 -2.64
N TRP A 163 -12.66 -15.94 -1.63
CA TRP A 163 -12.47 -14.67 -0.93
C TRP A 163 -11.99 -13.53 -1.85
N TYR A 164 -11.04 -13.80 -2.74
CA TYR A 164 -10.49 -12.76 -3.62
C TYR A 164 -11.56 -12.31 -4.63
N GLN A 165 -12.32 -13.26 -5.19
CA GLN A 165 -13.44 -12.95 -6.08
C GLN A 165 -14.55 -12.18 -5.36
N GLU A 166 -14.83 -12.52 -4.09
CA GLU A 166 -15.78 -11.76 -3.26
C GLU A 166 -15.33 -10.31 -3.07
N ILE A 167 -14.06 -10.06 -2.72
CA ILE A 167 -13.52 -8.70 -2.63
C ILE A 167 -13.62 -7.97 -3.96
N ARG A 168 -13.23 -8.61 -5.07
CA ARG A 168 -13.31 -7.97 -6.40
C ARG A 168 -14.74 -7.64 -6.79
N LYS A 169 -15.69 -8.52 -6.48
CA LYS A 169 -17.12 -8.28 -6.68
C LYS A 169 -17.64 -7.14 -5.81
N LEU A 170 -17.22 -7.07 -4.55
CA LEU A 170 -17.57 -5.96 -3.66
C LEU A 170 -17.03 -4.62 -4.20
N LEU A 171 -15.78 -4.61 -4.68
CA LEU A 171 -15.18 -3.43 -5.29
C LEU A 171 -15.94 -2.95 -6.54
N ASP A 172 -16.30 -3.88 -7.42
CA ASP A 172 -17.08 -3.57 -8.62
C ASP A 172 -18.50 -3.07 -8.28
N THR A 173 -19.19 -3.77 -7.37
CA THR A 173 -20.60 -3.48 -7.04
C THR A 173 -20.78 -2.22 -6.18
N GLN A 174 -19.88 -1.96 -5.22
CA GLN A 174 -20.00 -0.81 -4.31
C GLN A 174 -19.34 0.45 -4.83
N TYR A 175 -18.23 0.32 -5.60
CA TYR A 175 -17.42 1.46 -6.01
C TYR A 175 -17.33 1.64 -7.52
N GLY A 176 -17.98 0.78 -8.32
CA GLY A 176 -17.86 0.83 -9.78
C GLY A 176 -16.44 0.56 -10.26
N PHE A 177 -15.62 -0.11 -9.44
CA PHE A 177 -14.23 -0.41 -9.73
C PHE A 177 -14.16 -1.55 -10.75
N ALA A 178 -14.32 -1.22 -12.03
CA ALA A 178 -14.34 -2.22 -13.09
C ALA A 178 -13.05 -3.06 -13.06
N ALA A 179 -13.18 -4.38 -13.14
CA ALA A 179 -12.07 -5.34 -13.10
C ALA A 179 -10.95 -5.07 -14.14
N SER A 180 -11.24 -4.28 -15.18
CA SER A 180 -10.29 -3.83 -16.20
C SER A 180 -9.36 -2.68 -15.76
N SER A 181 -9.62 -2.02 -14.63
CA SER A 181 -8.98 -0.74 -14.25
C SER A 181 -7.73 -0.88 -13.38
N GLY A 182 -7.42 -2.07 -12.88
CA GLY A 182 -6.46 -2.21 -11.79
C GLY A 182 -5.62 -3.46 -11.86
N SER A 183 -4.88 -3.68 -12.94
CA SER A 183 -3.72 -4.58 -12.86
C SER A 183 -2.55 -3.77 -12.29
N TYR A 184 -2.55 -3.53 -10.97
CA TYR A 184 -1.31 -3.19 -10.27
C TYR A 184 -0.28 -4.32 -10.43
N ALA A 185 -0.76 -5.53 -10.73
CA ALA A 185 0.04 -6.67 -11.17
C ALA A 185 0.92 -6.38 -12.41
N ARG A 186 0.54 -5.45 -13.30
CA ARG A 186 1.42 -5.03 -14.42
C ARG A 186 2.66 -4.26 -13.96
N THR A 187 2.60 -3.62 -12.80
CA THR A 187 3.74 -2.94 -12.16
C THR A 187 4.66 -3.94 -11.43
N LEU A 188 4.19 -5.17 -11.16
CA LEU A 188 4.92 -6.21 -10.41
C LEU A 188 5.99 -6.96 -11.24
N GLY A 189 6.28 -6.52 -12.48
CA GLY A 189 7.44 -7.02 -13.25
C GLY A 189 7.39 -8.50 -13.66
N ILE A 190 6.27 -9.20 -13.45
CA ILE A 190 6.06 -10.55 -13.97
C ILE A 190 5.52 -10.41 -15.40
N GLN A 191 6.42 -10.29 -16.38
CA GLN A 191 6.07 -10.63 -17.75
C GLN A 191 5.77 -12.13 -17.75
N ASN A 192 4.48 -12.49 -17.87
CA ASN A 192 4.10 -13.85 -18.22
C ASN A 192 4.79 -14.20 -19.54
N ASN A 193 5.81 -15.05 -19.46
CA ASN A 193 6.37 -15.73 -20.61
C ASN A 193 5.38 -16.80 -21.07
N ASP A 194 4.27 -16.38 -21.66
CA ASP A 194 3.49 -17.26 -22.53
C ASP A 194 4.17 -17.29 -23.89
N LYS A 195 5.25 -18.08 -23.96
CA LYS A 195 5.75 -18.71 -25.18
C LYS A 195 6.27 -20.10 -24.83
N GLY A 196 5.39 -21.08 -24.99
CA GLY A 196 5.67 -22.52 -24.98
C GLY A 196 4.49 -23.24 -25.58
#